data_AF-A0A523I0T0-F1
#
_entry.id   AF-A0A523I0T0-F1
#
_cell.length_a   1.000
_cell.length_b   1.000
_cell.length_c   1.000
_cell.angle_alpha   90.00
_cell.angle_beta   90.00
_cell.angle_gamma   90.00
#
_symmetry.space_group_name_H-M   'P 1'
#
loop_
_entity.id
_entity.type
_entity.pdbx_description
1 polymer ?
#
loop_
_entity_poly.entity_id
_entity_poly.type
_entity_poly.pdbx_seq_one_letter_code
_entity_poly.pdbx_strand_id
1 'polypeptide(L)'
;QKVNGIDIIISGHDTQRTQKPARIGKTVVMQMGSKGKYLGHLEFKVASNLISLVEGKLVSLNAKIPDDQRLAGLVSEFDKAFVSHYPLKSPKAIENFSLLSDRSCIQCHRKEHRQWSSTLHRKAWQSLIDKEQTSDPECLQCHTTLFKQSDGFTTVFETPDLVNVQCADCHQLTGGNPQEHINKFRRGRAAASAQTNGHADFKPIGEGTCLRCHNKESSPNFNYQEAFLKVTH
;
A
#
# COMPACT_ATOMS: atom_id res chain seq x y z
N GLN A 1 21.93 11.56 31.42
CA GLN A 1 21.91 12.70 30.48
C GLN A 1 23.34 12.91 29.99
N LYS A 2 23.61 12.80 28.67
CA LYS A 2 24.98 12.91 28.12
C LYS A 2 25.36 14.33 27.69
N VAL A 3 24.38 15.21 27.44
CA VAL A 3 24.56 16.62 27.06
C VAL A 3 23.77 17.50 28.03
N ASN A 4 24.43 18.53 28.55
CA ASN A 4 23.86 19.48 29.52
C ASN A 4 23.28 20.72 28.81
N GLY A 5 22.31 21.39 29.45
CA GLY A 5 21.74 22.66 28.95
C GLY A 5 20.62 22.54 27.92
N ILE A 6 20.12 21.33 27.64
CA ILE A 6 18.97 21.13 26.75
C ILE A 6 17.71 20.90 27.59
N ASP A 7 16.77 21.85 27.56
CA ASP A 7 15.51 21.75 28.30
C ASP A 7 14.38 21.09 27.49
N ILE A 8 14.38 21.26 26.17
CA ILE A 8 13.36 20.70 25.27
C ILE A 8 14.03 20.07 24.04
N ILE A 9 13.58 18.87 23.67
CA ILE A 9 13.91 18.21 22.42
C ILE A 9 12.61 17.95 21.65
N ILE A 10 12.57 18.48 20.43
CA ILE A 10 11.55 18.17 19.44
C ILE A 10 12.18 17.16 18.48
N SER A 11 11.82 15.89 18.61
CA SER A 11 12.45 14.80 17.86
C SER A 11 11.58 14.35 16.70
N GLY A 12 12.20 14.22 15.52
CA GLY A 12 11.64 13.57 14.34
C GLY A 12 12.50 12.37 13.92
N HIS A 13 12.41 11.99 12.65
CA HIS A 13 13.13 10.88 11.97
C HIS A 13 12.44 9.50 12.05
N ASP A 14 12.09 9.01 13.23
CA ASP A 14 11.31 7.78 13.36
C ASP A 14 9.81 8.06 13.29
N THR A 15 9.00 7.01 13.09
CA THR A 15 7.54 7.12 13.09
C THR A 15 6.96 7.11 14.51
N GLN A 16 7.79 7.21 15.54
CA GLN A 16 7.35 7.18 16.92
C GLN A 16 6.58 8.45 17.26
N ARG A 17 5.61 8.30 18.17
CA ARG A 17 4.81 9.42 18.66
C ARG A 17 4.61 9.30 20.16
N THR A 18 4.63 10.44 20.82
CA THR A 18 4.32 10.56 22.25
C THR A 18 3.03 11.36 22.40
N GLN A 19 1.99 10.77 23.01
CA GLN A 19 0.72 11.48 23.23
C GLN A 19 0.87 12.69 24.17
N LYS A 20 1.75 12.54 25.17
CA LYS A 20 2.22 13.60 26.07
C LYS A 20 3.75 13.61 26.04
N PRO A 21 4.40 14.75 26.30
CA PRO A 21 5.86 14.82 26.27
C PRO A 21 6.48 13.89 27.31
N ALA A 22 7.53 13.18 26.91
CA ALA A 22 8.33 12.36 27.81
C ALA A 22 9.34 13.25 28.56
N ARG A 23 9.67 12.90 29.80
CA ARG A 23 10.74 13.58 30.54
C ARG A 23 11.93 12.65 30.70
N ILE A 24 13.08 13.04 30.16
CA ILE A 24 14.33 12.30 30.25
C ILE A 24 15.34 13.16 31.01
N GLY A 25 15.51 12.87 32.30
CA GLY A 25 16.28 13.73 33.20
C GLY A 25 15.62 15.11 33.34
N LYS A 26 16.35 16.18 33.03
CA LYS A 26 15.81 17.55 33.05
C LYS A 26 15.09 17.93 31.75
N THR A 27 15.29 17.18 30.68
CA THR A 27 14.82 17.50 29.34
C THR A 27 13.42 16.96 29.07
N VAL A 28 12.56 17.78 28.48
CA VAL A 28 11.27 17.39 27.91
C VAL A 28 11.48 16.97 26.46
N VAL A 29 10.98 15.80 26.08
CA VAL A 29 11.10 15.25 24.72
C VAL A 29 9.70 15.05 24.15
N MET A 30 9.47 15.57 22.95
CA MET A 30 8.24 15.33 22.21
C MET A 30 8.54 14.74 20.83
N GLN A 31 7.83 13.67 20.48
CA GLN A 31 7.85 13.05 19.16
C GLN A 31 6.48 13.18 18.51
N MET A 32 6.44 13.72 17.29
CA MET A 32 5.20 14.12 16.61
C MET A 32 4.80 13.18 15.47
N GLY A 33 5.37 11.97 15.41
CA GLY A 33 5.11 11.02 14.34
C GLY A 33 5.57 11.54 12.98
N SER A 34 4.87 11.14 11.92
CA SER A 34 5.28 11.39 10.53
C SER A 34 4.13 11.89 9.65
N LYS A 35 4.48 12.30 8.42
CA LYS A 35 3.56 12.67 7.33
C LYS A 35 2.63 13.86 7.65
N GLY A 36 3.02 14.74 8.58
CA GLY A 36 2.22 15.91 8.93
C GLY A 36 0.85 15.59 9.54
N LYS A 37 0.62 14.35 10.03
CA LYS A 37 -0.68 13.95 10.61
C LYS A 37 -0.92 14.46 12.03
N TYR A 38 0.11 15.02 12.66
CA TYR A 38 0.04 15.50 14.03
C TYR A 38 0.81 16.80 14.20
N LEU A 39 0.28 17.66 15.07
CA LEU A 39 0.93 18.87 15.55
C LEU A 39 1.29 18.68 17.03
N GLY A 40 2.57 18.83 17.36
CA GLY A 40 3.01 18.88 18.75
C GLY A 40 2.69 20.24 19.35
N HIS A 41 1.81 20.29 20.35
CA HIS A 41 1.52 21.50 21.11
C HIS A 41 2.21 21.42 22.46
N LEU A 42 3.10 22.36 22.74
CA LEU A 42 3.80 22.49 24.00
C LEU A 42 3.66 23.92 24.53
N GLU A 43 3.22 24.03 25.77
CA GLU A 43 3.11 25.30 26.48
C GLU A 43 4.07 25.30 27.66
N PHE A 44 4.83 26.38 27.84
CA PHE A 44 5.85 26.49 28.87
C PHE A 44 5.85 27.87 29.52
N LYS A 45 6.31 27.92 30.77
CA LYS A 45 6.70 29.15 31.45
C LYS A 45 8.21 29.26 31.49
N VAL A 46 8.71 30.47 31.22
CA VAL A 46 10.13 30.81 31.30
C VAL A 46 10.33 31.76 32.47
N ALA A 47 11.18 31.38 33.43
CA ALA A 47 11.54 32.22 34.56
C ALA A 47 13.00 31.97 34.95
N SER A 48 13.81 33.02 35.09
CA SER A 48 15.19 32.95 35.57
C SER A 48 16.03 31.85 34.88
N ASN A 49 15.99 31.80 33.54
CA ASN A 49 16.66 30.79 32.70
C ASN A 49 16.20 29.33 32.92
N LEU A 50 15.02 29.12 33.51
CA LEU A 50 14.38 27.81 33.65
C LEU A 50 13.13 27.75 32.79
N ILE A 51 13.00 26.64 32.05
CA ILE A 51 11.78 26.31 31.31
C ILE A 51 10.99 25.27 32.10
N SER A 52 9.72 25.57 32.36
CA SER A 52 8.79 24.66 33.04
C SER A 52 7.60 24.39 32.12
N LEU A 53 7.42 23.11 31.76
CA LEU A 53 6.29 22.66 30.94
C LEU A 53 4.99 22.88 31.71
N VAL A 54 4.04 23.59 31.09
CA VAL A 54 2.68 23.81 31.58
C VAL A 54 1.76 22.72 31.03
N GLU A 55 1.77 22.54 29.72
CA GLU A 55 0.96 21.55 29.02
C GLU A 55 1.72 21.01 27.82
N GLY A 56 1.51 19.73 27.49
CA GLY A 56 1.97 19.19 26.23
C GLY A 56 0.98 18.16 25.70
N LYS A 57 0.57 18.30 24.45
CA LYS A 57 -0.37 17.39 23.78
C LYS A 57 -0.06 17.25 22.31
N LEU A 58 -0.28 16.05 21.81
CA LEU A 58 -0.25 15.77 20.38
C LEU A 58 -1.65 16.01 19.79
N VAL A 59 -1.77 16.96 18.87
CA VAL A 59 -3.02 17.29 18.19
C VAL A 59 -3.07 16.53 16.86
N SER A 60 -4.11 15.72 16.65
CA SER A 60 -4.32 15.05 15.37
C SER A 60 -4.86 16.03 14.33
N LEU A 61 -4.14 16.16 13.21
CA LEU A 61 -4.58 16.90 12.04
C LEU A 61 -5.41 15.96 11.17
N ASN A 62 -6.74 16.11 11.23
CA ASN A 62 -7.71 15.29 10.51
C ASN A 62 -8.79 16.19 9.89
N ALA A 63 -9.70 15.61 9.12
CA ALA A 63 -10.74 16.32 8.36
C ALA A 63 -11.68 17.23 9.18
N LYS A 64 -11.63 17.18 10.53
CA LYS A 64 -12.36 18.13 11.38
C LYS A 64 -11.70 19.52 11.42
N ILE A 65 -10.43 19.62 11.05
CA ILE A 65 -9.70 20.88 10.95
C ILE A 65 -9.77 21.29 9.47
N PRO A 66 -10.45 22.39 9.12
CA PRO A 66 -10.55 22.81 7.73
C PRO A 66 -9.19 23.29 7.21
N ASP A 67 -8.96 23.06 5.92
CA ASP A 67 -7.77 23.56 5.25
C ASP A 67 -7.77 25.10 5.22
N ASP A 68 -6.58 25.67 5.39
CA ASP A 68 -6.37 27.11 5.20
C ASP A 68 -6.46 27.45 3.71
N GLN A 69 -7.39 28.35 3.34
CA GLN A 69 -7.67 28.67 1.94
C GLN A 69 -6.45 29.25 1.20
N ARG A 70 -5.60 30.01 1.89
CA ARG A 70 -4.41 30.61 1.29
C ARG A 70 -3.36 29.53 1.03
N LEU A 71 -3.13 28.63 1.98
CA LEU A 71 -2.21 27.51 1.79
C LEU A 71 -2.71 26.54 0.73
N ALA A 72 -4.01 26.24 0.70
CA ALA A 72 -4.61 25.42 -0.35
C ALA A 72 -4.40 26.03 -1.75
N GLY A 73 -4.51 27.36 -1.85
CA GLY A 73 -4.17 28.11 -3.07
C GLY A 73 -2.70 27.91 -3.49
N LEU A 74 -1.76 28.11 -2.56
CA LEU A 74 -0.33 27.95 -2.81
C LEU A 74 0.05 26.52 -3.18
N VAL A 75 -0.54 25.52 -2.52
CA VAL A 75 -0.36 24.10 -2.86
C VAL A 75 -0.91 23.82 -4.25
N SER A 76 -2.10 24.34 -4.59
CA SER A 76 -2.67 24.18 -5.92
C SER A 76 -1.81 24.82 -7.01
N GLU A 77 -1.25 26.01 -6.75
CA GLU A 77 -0.33 26.68 -7.67
C GLU A 77 0.97 25.90 -7.82
N PHE A 78 1.54 25.40 -6.72
CA PHE A 78 2.72 24.53 -6.74
C PHE A 78 2.44 23.25 -7.53
N ASP A 79 1.32 22.56 -7.29
CA ASP A 79 0.95 21.33 -8.00
C ASP A 79 0.81 21.58 -9.50
N LYS A 80 0.16 22.70 -9.89
CA LYS A 80 0.05 23.10 -11.31
C LYS A 80 1.42 23.39 -11.91
N ALA A 81 2.28 24.14 -11.21
CA ALA A 81 3.62 24.47 -11.67
C ALA A 81 4.51 23.23 -11.75
N PHE A 82 4.39 22.32 -10.78
CA PHE A 82 5.09 21.04 -10.71
C PHE A 82 4.68 20.14 -11.86
N VAL A 83 3.37 19.97 -12.12
CA VAL A 83 2.87 19.23 -13.29
C VAL A 83 3.27 19.90 -14.60
N SER A 84 3.40 21.23 -14.64
CA SER A 84 3.85 21.92 -15.85
C SER A 84 5.36 21.80 -16.11
N HIS A 85 6.20 21.84 -15.07
CA HIS A 85 7.68 21.77 -15.17
C HIS A 85 8.20 20.34 -15.20
N TYR A 86 7.55 19.47 -14.45
CA TYR A 86 7.69 18.03 -14.46
C TYR A 86 6.37 17.44 -14.93
N PRO A 87 6.04 17.57 -16.24
CA PRO A 87 4.92 16.82 -16.78
C PRO A 87 5.18 15.37 -16.45
N LEU A 88 4.42 14.86 -15.48
CA LEU A 88 4.10 13.45 -15.42
C LEU A 88 3.66 13.18 -16.84
N LYS A 89 4.50 12.49 -17.62
CA LYS A 89 4.10 12.04 -18.94
C LYS A 89 2.73 11.45 -18.67
N SER A 90 1.69 12.04 -19.27
CA SER A 90 0.35 11.46 -19.31
C SER A 90 0.59 9.97 -19.39
N PRO A 91 0.11 9.13 -18.45
CA PRO A 91 0.47 7.72 -18.44
C PRO A 91 0.26 7.30 -19.86
N LYS A 92 1.37 7.02 -20.57
CA LYS A 92 1.29 6.66 -21.99
C LYS A 92 0.17 5.65 -21.98
N ALA A 93 -0.87 5.83 -22.79
CA ALA A 93 -1.88 4.79 -22.99
C ALA A 93 -1.07 3.49 -23.01
N ILE A 94 -1.23 2.67 -21.97
CA ILE A 94 -0.20 1.67 -21.64
C ILE A 94 -0.25 0.69 -22.79
N GLU A 95 0.56 0.93 -23.82
CA GLU A 95 0.56 0.10 -25.04
C GLU A 95 1.01 -1.31 -24.67
N ASN A 96 1.76 -1.43 -23.56
CA ASN A 96 2.22 -2.69 -22.98
C ASN A 96 1.92 -2.71 -21.47
N PHE A 97 0.80 -3.31 -21.08
CA PHE A 97 0.53 -3.64 -19.67
C PHE A 97 1.43 -4.81 -19.26
N SER A 98 1.72 -4.90 -17.97
CA SER A 98 2.45 -6.02 -17.39
C SER A 98 1.78 -7.34 -17.79
N LEU A 99 2.62 -8.32 -18.11
CA LEU A 99 2.15 -9.68 -18.38
C LEU A 99 1.51 -10.34 -17.16
N LEU A 100 1.71 -9.76 -15.97
CA LEU A 100 1.07 -10.18 -14.72
C LEU A 100 -0.28 -9.48 -14.48
N SER A 101 -0.63 -8.48 -15.29
CA SER A 101 -1.91 -7.79 -15.21
C SER A 101 -3.07 -8.68 -15.69
N ASP A 102 -4.24 -8.50 -15.08
CA ASP A 102 -5.51 -9.09 -15.50
C ASP A 102 -5.83 -8.82 -16.98
N ARG A 103 -5.33 -7.70 -17.51
CA ARG A 103 -5.42 -7.31 -18.93
C ARG A 103 -4.70 -8.27 -19.87
N SER A 104 -3.65 -8.93 -19.41
CA SER A 104 -2.97 -10.00 -20.17
C SER A 104 -3.82 -11.26 -20.20
N CYS A 105 -4.40 -11.62 -19.06
CA CYS A 105 -5.14 -12.86 -18.89
C CYS A 105 -6.51 -12.85 -19.61
N ILE A 106 -7.24 -11.73 -19.56
CA ILE A 106 -8.59 -11.59 -20.14
C ILE A 106 -8.63 -11.84 -21.65
N GLN A 107 -7.51 -11.69 -22.36
CA GLN A 107 -7.45 -11.91 -23.80
C GLN A 107 -7.90 -13.34 -24.18
N CYS A 108 -7.56 -14.32 -23.35
CA CYS A 108 -7.95 -15.73 -23.52
C CYS A 108 -8.93 -16.22 -22.42
N HIS A 109 -8.79 -15.77 -21.17
CA HIS A 109 -9.54 -16.26 -19.99
C HIS A 109 -10.71 -15.34 -19.61
N ARG A 110 -11.65 -15.13 -20.54
CA ARG A 110 -12.73 -14.15 -20.38
C ARG A 110 -13.76 -14.54 -19.32
N LYS A 111 -14.03 -15.84 -19.17
CA LYS A 111 -15.06 -16.33 -18.23
C LYS A 111 -14.56 -16.21 -16.79
N GLU A 112 -13.33 -16.64 -16.59
CA GLU A 112 -12.60 -16.61 -15.32
C GLU A 112 -12.38 -15.17 -14.88
N HIS A 113 -11.97 -14.29 -15.81
CA HIS A 113 -11.82 -12.85 -15.53
C HIS A 113 -13.15 -12.20 -15.12
N ARG A 114 -14.26 -12.57 -15.75
CA ARG A 114 -15.59 -12.07 -15.38
C ARG A 114 -15.96 -12.48 -13.96
N GLN A 115 -15.66 -13.72 -13.57
CA GLN A 115 -15.88 -14.18 -12.19
C GLN A 115 -14.98 -13.41 -11.22
N TRP A 116 -13.68 -13.33 -11.47
CA TRP A 116 -12.73 -12.61 -10.63
C TRP A 116 -13.11 -11.13 -10.45
N SER A 117 -13.56 -10.48 -11.53
CA SER A 117 -13.98 -9.07 -11.51
C SER A 117 -15.15 -8.78 -10.57
N SER A 118 -15.94 -9.80 -10.21
CA SER A 118 -17.04 -9.69 -9.24
C SER A 118 -16.59 -9.75 -7.78
N THR A 119 -15.35 -10.16 -7.53
CA THR A 119 -14.80 -10.36 -6.18
C THR A 119 -14.26 -9.06 -5.58
N LEU A 120 -14.08 -9.04 -4.26
CA LEU A 120 -13.44 -7.91 -3.56
C LEU A 120 -11.96 -7.74 -3.93
N HIS A 121 -11.29 -8.81 -4.37
CA HIS A 121 -9.89 -8.75 -4.81
C HIS A 121 -9.69 -7.74 -5.95
N ARG A 122 -10.64 -7.64 -6.89
CA ARG A 122 -10.62 -6.62 -7.96
C ARG A 122 -10.68 -5.18 -7.44
N LYS A 123 -11.22 -4.96 -6.24
CA LYS A 123 -11.39 -3.64 -5.63
C LYS A 123 -10.41 -3.39 -4.48
N ALA A 124 -9.42 -4.25 -4.26
CA ALA A 124 -8.54 -4.17 -3.11
C ALA A 124 -7.82 -2.81 -3.02
N TRP A 125 -7.36 -2.25 -4.14
CA TRP A 125 -6.71 -0.94 -4.15
C TRP A 125 -7.63 0.20 -3.71
N GLN A 126 -8.91 0.14 -4.10
CA GLN A 126 -9.88 1.17 -3.72
C GLN A 126 -9.98 1.29 -2.20
N SER A 127 -9.95 0.17 -1.48
CA SER A 127 -10.00 0.20 -0.01
C SER A 127 -8.76 0.86 0.63
N LEU A 128 -7.62 0.92 -0.07
CA LEU A 128 -6.47 1.70 0.37
C LEU A 128 -6.66 3.19 0.09
N ILE A 129 -7.26 3.56 -1.04
CA ILE A 129 -7.62 4.95 -1.34
C ILE A 129 -8.56 5.47 -0.25
N ASP A 130 -9.64 4.73 0.03
CA ASP A 130 -10.68 5.13 0.98
C ASP A 130 -10.15 5.31 2.41
N LYS A 131 -9.02 4.68 2.74
CA LYS A 131 -8.36 4.75 4.05
C LYS A 131 -7.07 5.59 4.05
N GLU A 132 -6.70 6.18 2.93
CA GLU A 132 -5.45 6.92 2.75
C GLU A 132 -4.18 6.09 3.10
N GLN A 133 -4.18 4.82 2.71
CA GLN A 133 -3.14 3.80 3.00
C GLN A 133 -2.36 3.36 1.76
N THR A 134 -2.44 4.10 0.65
CA THR A 134 -1.82 3.75 -0.65
C THR A 134 -0.29 3.73 -0.66
N SER A 135 0.35 4.17 0.44
CA SER A 135 1.81 4.21 0.58
C SER A 135 2.34 3.30 1.68
N ASP A 136 1.49 2.50 2.34
CA ASP A 136 1.89 1.66 3.48
C ASP A 136 2.33 0.27 2.99
N PRO A 137 3.63 -0.10 3.10
CA PRO A 137 4.12 -1.39 2.64
C PRO A 137 3.41 -2.61 3.25
N GLU A 138 2.87 -2.50 4.46
CA GLU A 138 2.09 -3.59 5.10
C GLU A 138 0.75 -3.78 4.40
N CYS A 139 0.12 -2.69 3.98
CA CYS A 139 -1.12 -2.72 3.22
C CYS A 139 -0.88 -3.14 1.76
N LEU A 140 0.20 -2.66 1.14
CA LEU A 140 0.54 -2.94 -0.25
C LEU A 140 0.76 -4.44 -0.50
N GLN A 141 1.28 -5.17 0.48
CA GLN A 141 1.51 -6.62 0.38
C GLN A 141 0.24 -7.41 0.04
N CYS A 142 -0.93 -6.96 0.51
CA CYS A 142 -2.20 -7.69 0.34
C CYS A 142 -3.19 -7.00 -0.60
N HIS A 143 -2.91 -5.77 -1.05
CA HIS A 143 -3.84 -4.96 -1.84
C HIS A 143 -3.32 -4.63 -3.25
N THR A 144 -2.16 -5.17 -3.61
CA THR A 144 -1.54 -5.05 -4.93
C THR A 144 -1.01 -6.41 -5.40
N THR A 145 -0.65 -6.50 -6.67
CA THR A 145 -0.24 -7.76 -7.28
C THR A 145 1.24 -8.02 -7.05
N LEU A 146 1.57 -9.12 -6.37
CA LEU A 146 2.95 -9.59 -6.18
C LEU A 146 3.95 -8.53 -5.66
N PHE A 147 3.53 -7.65 -4.75
CA PHE A 147 4.37 -6.58 -4.20
C PHE A 147 5.78 -7.07 -3.79
N LYS A 148 6.81 -6.31 -4.18
CA LYS A 148 8.25 -6.61 -3.96
C LYS A 148 8.80 -7.85 -4.66
N GLN A 149 8.05 -8.52 -5.54
CA GLN A 149 8.59 -9.58 -6.39
C GLN A 149 9.17 -8.99 -7.68
N SER A 150 10.10 -9.71 -8.32
CA SER A 150 10.59 -9.37 -9.66
C SER A 150 9.40 -9.34 -10.62
N ASP A 151 9.10 -8.16 -11.17
CA ASP A 151 7.96 -7.85 -12.05
C ASP A 151 6.61 -7.54 -11.36
N GLY A 152 6.53 -7.65 -10.04
CA GLY A 152 5.33 -7.30 -9.28
C GLY A 152 5.11 -5.79 -9.10
N PHE A 153 4.06 -5.43 -8.35
CA PHE A 153 3.76 -4.04 -8.05
C PHE A 153 4.94 -3.36 -7.31
N THR A 154 5.27 -2.14 -7.74
CA THR A 154 6.28 -1.27 -7.12
C THR A 154 5.64 0.03 -6.67
N THR A 155 5.15 0.84 -7.61
CA THR A 155 4.45 2.10 -7.38
C THR A 155 3.34 2.27 -8.41
N VAL A 156 2.36 3.13 -8.12
CA VAL A 156 1.32 3.50 -9.09
C VAL A 156 1.84 4.26 -10.32
N PHE A 157 3.09 4.73 -10.30
CA PHE A 157 3.70 5.40 -11.45
C PHE A 157 4.41 4.42 -12.37
N GLU A 158 5.04 3.39 -11.81
CA GLU A 158 5.82 2.39 -12.57
C GLU A 158 4.95 1.22 -13.02
N THR A 159 4.07 0.72 -12.15
CA THR A 159 3.23 -0.46 -12.39
C THR A 159 1.75 -0.17 -12.05
N PRO A 160 1.15 0.88 -12.65
CA PRO A 160 -0.23 1.31 -12.39
C PRO A 160 -1.28 0.21 -12.63
N ASP A 161 -0.98 -0.74 -13.49
CA ASP A 161 -1.84 -1.85 -13.89
C ASP A 161 -1.71 -3.09 -12.99
N LEU A 162 -0.85 -3.05 -11.96
CA LEU A 162 -0.68 -4.08 -10.93
C LEU A 162 -1.31 -3.70 -9.58
N VAL A 163 -2.13 -2.65 -9.55
CA VAL A 163 -3.01 -2.35 -8.41
C VAL A 163 -4.09 -3.42 -8.28
N ASN A 164 -4.57 -3.69 -7.05
CA ASN A 164 -5.49 -4.79 -6.70
C ASN A 164 -4.81 -6.16 -6.59
N VAL A 165 -5.54 -7.13 -6.02
CA VAL A 165 -5.14 -8.54 -5.99
C VAL A 165 -5.60 -9.19 -7.30
N GLN A 166 -4.67 -9.56 -8.17
CA GLN A 166 -4.96 -9.99 -9.54
C GLN A 166 -4.71 -11.47 -9.77
N CYS A 167 -4.91 -11.93 -11.00
CA CYS A 167 -4.78 -13.32 -11.41
C CYS A 167 -3.45 -13.93 -10.95
N ALA A 168 -2.35 -13.19 -11.08
CA ALA A 168 -1.00 -13.66 -10.76
C ALA A 168 -0.76 -13.88 -9.26
N ASP A 169 -1.55 -13.29 -8.36
CA ASP A 169 -1.42 -13.54 -6.92
C ASP A 169 -1.81 -14.98 -6.58
N CYS A 170 -2.85 -15.51 -7.23
CA CYS A 170 -3.31 -16.88 -7.02
C CYS A 170 -2.70 -17.87 -8.03
N HIS A 171 -2.69 -17.52 -9.31
CA HIS A 171 -2.21 -18.35 -10.41
C HIS A 171 -0.73 -18.11 -10.67
N GLN A 172 0.10 -18.64 -9.78
CA GLN A 172 1.55 -18.56 -9.90
C GLN A 172 2.10 -19.68 -10.77
N LEU A 173 3.04 -19.35 -11.65
CA LEU A 173 3.68 -20.32 -12.53
C LEU A 173 4.55 -21.30 -11.72
N THR A 174 4.59 -22.57 -12.15
CA THR A 174 5.53 -23.59 -11.62
C THR A 174 6.98 -23.31 -12.03
N GLY A 175 7.17 -22.54 -13.08
CA GLY A 175 8.45 -22.01 -13.57
C GLY A 175 8.24 -21.14 -14.82
N GLY A 176 9.28 -20.42 -15.24
CA GLY A 176 9.19 -19.52 -16.39
C GLY A 176 8.45 -18.21 -16.09
N ASN A 177 7.90 -17.59 -17.12
CA ASN A 177 7.16 -16.32 -17.04
C ASN A 177 5.85 -16.38 -17.85
N PRO A 178 4.92 -15.41 -17.70
CA PRO A 178 3.64 -15.48 -18.41
C PRO A 178 3.78 -15.47 -19.94
N GLN A 179 4.87 -14.90 -20.49
CA GLN A 179 5.14 -14.94 -21.93
C GLN A 179 5.38 -16.38 -22.42
N GLU A 180 6.06 -17.21 -21.63
CA GLU A 180 6.27 -18.61 -21.95
C GLU A 180 4.96 -19.40 -21.98
N HIS A 181 4.06 -19.15 -21.03
CA HIS A 181 2.71 -19.73 -21.03
C HIS A 181 1.95 -19.36 -22.31
N ILE A 182 1.91 -18.07 -22.66
CA ILE A 182 1.27 -17.58 -23.90
C ILE A 182 1.89 -18.25 -25.13
N ASN A 183 3.22 -18.41 -25.17
CA ASN A 183 3.92 -19.03 -26.28
C ASN A 183 3.63 -20.53 -26.39
N LYS A 184 3.52 -21.26 -25.28
CA LYS A 184 3.11 -22.68 -25.28
C LYS A 184 1.71 -22.84 -25.86
N PHE A 185 0.77 -21.99 -25.45
CA PHE A 185 -0.59 -21.97 -26.01
C PHE A 185 -0.57 -21.70 -27.52
N ARG A 186 0.12 -20.65 -27.98
CA ARG A 186 0.23 -20.30 -29.41
C ARG A 186 0.83 -21.41 -30.27
N ARG A 187 1.70 -22.25 -29.70
CA ARG A 187 2.33 -23.38 -30.38
C ARG A 187 1.52 -24.68 -30.27
N GLY A 188 0.34 -24.66 -29.65
CA GLY A 188 -0.48 -25.86 -29.42
C GLY A 188 0.14 -26.84 -28.41
N ARG A 189 1.03 -26.37 -27.53
CA ARG A 189 1.78 -27.17 -26.54
C ARG A 189 1.33 -26.92 -25.10
N ALA A 190 0.15 -26.33 -24.90
CA ALA A 190 -0.44 -26.20 -23.57
C ALA A 190 -0.81 -27.61 -23.07
N ALA A 191 -0.13 -28.05 -22.01
CA ALA A 191 -0.40 -29.35 -21.39
C ALA A 191 -1.50 -29.19 -20.33
N ALA A 192 -2.58 -29.96 -20.46
CA ALA A 192 -3.61 -30.04 -19.45
C ALA A 192 -3.08 -30.74 -18.20
N SER A 193 -3.48 -30.25 -17.03
CA SER A 193 -3.22 -30.92 -15.75
C SER A 193 -4.52 -31.05 -14.97
N ALA A 194 -4.82 -32.29 -14.55
CA ALA A 194 -5.96 -32.60 -13.69
C ALA A 194 -5.80 -32.04 -12.27
N GLN A 195 -4.57 -31.75 -11.82
CA GLN A 195 -4.29 -31.20 -10.49
C GLN A 195 -4.45 -29.68 -10.41
N THR A 196 -4.54 -28.99 -11.55
CA THR A 196 -4.62 -27.52 -11.63
C THR A 196 -5.85 -27.05 -12.40
N ASN A 197 -6.82 -27.94 -12.63
CA ASN A 197 -8.02 -27.66 -13.42
C ASN A 197 -7.72 -26.95 -14.75
N GLY A 198 -6.67 -27.36 -15.47
CA GLY A 198 -6.54 -27.00 -16.89
C GLY A 198 -5.14 -26.79 -17.45
N HIS A 199 -4.13 -26.39 -16.66
CA HIS A 199 -2.78 -26.11 -17.21
C HIS A 199 -1.65 -26.52 -16.26
N ALA A 200 -0.72 -27.35 -16.73
CA ALA A 200 0.46 -27.80 -15.96
C ALA A 200 1.48 -26.67 -15.66
N ASP A 201 1.35 -25.52 -16.34
CA ASP A 201 2.22 -24.36 -16.16
C ASP A 201 2.04 -23.64 -14.82
N PHE A 202 0.94 -23.90 -14.10
CA PHE A 202 0.58 -23.20 -12.87
C PHE A 202 0.62 -24.11 -11.65
N LYS A 203 0.96 -23.54 -10.49
CA LYS A 203 0.90 -24.24 -9.21
C LYS A 203 -0.56 -24.49 -8.82
N PRO A 204 -0.89 -25.63 -8.20
CA PRO A 204 -2.20 -25.82 -7.59
C PRO A 204 -2.47 -24.71 -6.56
N ILE A 205 -3.67 -24.16 -6.56
CA ILE A 205 -4.09 -23.19 -5.56
C ILE A 205 -4.47 -23.96 -4.30
N GLY A 206 -3.68 -23.80 -3.24
CA GLY A 206 -3.97 -24.34 -1.92
C GLY A 206 -4.16 -23.24 -0.88
N GLU A 207 -4.51 -23.64 0.34
CA GLU A 207 -4.75 -22.73 1.48
C GLU A 207 -3.59 -21.75 1.72
N GLY A 208 -2.34 -22.20 1.55
CA GLY A 208 -1.16 -21.37 1.69
C GLY A 208 -1.15 -20.13 0.77
N THR A 209 -1.81 -20.18 -0.39
CA THR A 209 -1.95 -19.03 -1.30
C THR A 209 -2.74 -17.90 -0.65
N CYS A 210 -3.84 -18.26 0.05
CA CYS A 210 -4.74 -17.32 0.72
C CYS A 210 -4.14 -16.78 2.01
N LEU A 211 -3.47 -17.64 2.78
CA LEU A 211 -2.90 -17.29 4.08
C LEU A 211 -1.75 -16.27 4.03
N ARG A 212 -1.19 -16.01 2.83
CA ARG A 212 -0.24 -14.89 2.64
C ARG A 212 -0.85 -13.54 3.01
N CYS A 213 -2.16 -13.38 2.72
CA CYS A 213 -2.88 -12.13 2.96
C CYS A 213 -3.92 -12.26 4.06
N HIS A 214 -4.49 -13.45 4.27
CA HIS A 214 -5.50 -13.71 5.29
C HIS A 214 -4.89 -14.50 6.46
N ASN A 215 -4.32 -13.77 7.41
CA ASN A 215 -3.73 -14.33 8.61
C ASN A 215 -4.43 -13.79 9.86
N LYS A 216 -3.97 -14.18 11.06
CA LYS A 216 -4.59 -13.76 12.32
C LYS A 216 -4.60 -12.24 12.54
N GLU A 217 -3.67 -11.51 11.95
CA GLU A 217 -3.56 -10.05 12.12
C GLU A 217 -4.49 -9.31 11.14
N SER A 218 -4.53 -9.76 9.89
CA SER A 218 -5.28 -9.10 8.81
C SER A 218 -6.71 -9.61 8.65
N SER A 219 -7.00 -10.86 9.04
CA SER A 219 -8.30 -11.51 8.89
C SER A 219 -8.51 -12.59 9.97
N PRO A 220 -8.73 -12.22 11.25
CA PRO A 220 -8.81 -13.15 12.37
C PRO A 220 -9.85 -14.28 12.21
N ASN A 221 -10.94 -13.99 11.48
CA ASN A 221 -12.06 -14.91 11.26
C ASN A 221 -12.04 -15.54 9.85
N PHE A 222 -10.88 -15.59 9.19
CA PHE A 222 -10.78 -16.18 7.86
C PHE A 222 -11.04 -17.69 7.89
N ASN A 223 -11.99 -18.13 7.07
CA ASN A 223 -12.25 -19.54 6.80
C ASN A 223 -11.90 -19.83 5.33
N TYR A 224 -10.86 -20.64 5.11
CA TYR A 224 -10.40 -20.97 3.77
C TYR A 224 -11.48 -21.65 2.92
N GLN A 225 -12.18 -22.65 3.48
CA GLN A 225 -13.15 -23.45 2.74
C GLN A 225 -14.30 -22.58 2.22
N GLU A 226 -14.83 -21.69 3.07
CA GLU A 226 -15.91 -20.77 2.69
C GLU A 226 -15.44 -19.67 1.74
N ALA A 227 -14.25 -19.11 1.97
CA ALA A 227 -13.71 -18.03 1.15
C ALA A 227 -13.32 -18.51 -0.25
N PHE A 228 -12.77 -19.73 -0.36
CA PHE A 228 -12.35 -20.30 -1.64
C PHE A 228 -13.52 -20.48 -2.61
N LEU A 229 -14.69 -20.88 -2.11
CA LEU A 229 -15.92 -20.99 -2.91
C LEU A 229 -16.37 -19.66 -3.52
N LYS A 230 -15.96 -18.52 -2.96
CA LYS A 230 -16.32 -17.18 -3.48
C LYS A 230 -15.40 -16.72 -4.62
N VAL A 231 -14.26 -17.38 -4.81
CA VAL A 231 -13.24 -16.99 -5.79
C VAL A 231 -12.97 -18.07 -6.85
N THR A 232 -13.61 -19.23 -6.73
CA THR A 232 -13.53 -20.32 -7.70
C THR A 232 -14.28 -20.00 -9.00
N HIS A 233 -13.79 -20.53 -10.12
CA HIS A 233 -14.36 -20.37 -11.46
C HIS A 233 -14.13 -21.61 -12.31
#